data_AF-A0A8H4HDA8-F1
#
_entry.id   AF-A0A8H4HDA8-F1
#
_cell.length_a   1.000
_cell.length_b   1.000
_cell.length_c   1.000
_cell.angle_alpha   90.00
_cell.angle_beta   90.00
_cell.angle_gamma   90.00
#
_symmetry.space_group_name_H-M   'P 1'
#
loop_
_entity.id
_entity.type
_entity.pdbx_description
1 polymer ?
#
loop_
_entity_poly.entity_id
_entity_poly.type
_entity_poly.pdbx_seq_one_letter_code
_entity_poly.pdbx_strand_id
1 'polypeptide(L)'
;MSNLQVILSPVPPSATQPISLPINIAIHNPATTPVTFLNWGTPFDPKANILGVFQINDTTTDHPITLDTIKFSRQLPPSRDDLVEIPAESSMERTITIPHVPLEEGHEYAVQAKGIWHGIWQCPRDQVTDSQLQQLDKRGEFESERALFKRIYTVKRRQPHKRHAIIGSYALHREIHILPPDKMDLVRLLTVDLNFPLGVIAPYRRDRPLIARLDAETLAASSMDGTMAMLVNGGPFQEELVRVAAAAGRAVLGSSANLTGQGTKTVVEEIEEEIREAADIVIDYGWVRDSWPRASSTMVDFESMRVVRVGACYEVIRDVVKRFAGVQWPDPSV
;
A
#
# COMPACT_ATOMS: atom_id res chain seq x y z
N MET A 1 -45.77 25.79 -25.83
CA MET A 1 -44.97 25.10 -24.81
C MET A 1 -44.23 23.98 -25.52
N SER A 2 -42.91 24.11 -25.70
CA SER A 2 -42.09 23.12 -26.40
C SER A 2 -41.87 21.91 -25.49
N ASN A 3 -42.54 20.79 -25.83
CA ASN A 3 -42.41 19.50 -25.16
C ASN A 3 -41.10 18.81 -25.58
N LEU A 4 -39.98 19.19 -24.96
CA LEU A 4 -38.71 18.49 -25.09
C LEU A 4 -38.35 17.83 -23.76
N GLN A 5 -38.00 16.55 -23.82
CA GLN A 5 -37.53 15.77 -22.69
C GLN A 5 -36.11 15.28 -23.00
N VAL A 6 -35.16 15.55 -22.10
CA VAL A 6 -33.78 15.06 -22.19
C VAL A 6 -33.72 13.76 -21.40
N ILE A 7 -33.41 12.65 -22.08
CA ILE A 7 -33.24 11.33 -21.48
C ILE A 7 -31.76 10.96 -21.59
N LEU A 8 -31.12 10.69 -20.44
CA LEU A 8 -29.73 10.26 -20.34
C LEU A 8 -29.71 8.76 -20.01
N SER A 9 -28.98 7.97 -20.80
CA SER A 9 -28.71 6.55 -20.55
C SER A 9 -27.20 6.33 -20.47
N PRO A 10 -26.59 6.30 -19.27
CA PRO A 10 -25.17 6.02 -19.14
C PRO A 10 -24.85 4.57 -19.52
N VAL A 11 -23.78 4.35 -20.28
CA VAL A 11 -23.13 3.04 -20.45
C VAL A 11 -22.26 2.80 -19.22
N PRO A 12 -22.30 1.63 -18.56
CA PRO A 12 -21.47 1.36 -17.39
C PRO A 12 -19.98 1.36 -17.79
N PRO A 13 -19.10 2.15 -17.13
CA PRO A 13 -17.67 2.08 -17.40
C PRO A 13 -17.13 0.68 -17.08
N SER A 14 -16.29 0.15 -17.97
CA SER A 14 -15.58 -1.12 -17.77
C SER A 14 -14.57 -1.01 -16.62
N ALA A 15 -14.41 -2.11 -15.88
CA ALA A 15 -13.98 -2.11 -14.47
C ALA A 15 -12.47 -1.94 -14.18
N THR A 16 -11.63 -1.51 -15.13
CA THR A 16 -10.19 -1.35 -14.81
C THR A 16 -9.47 -0.28 -15.62
N GLN A 17 -9.98 0.96 -15.60
CA GLN A 17 -9.25 2.15 -16.05
C GLN A 17 -9.62 3.37 -15.18
N PRO A 18 -8.71 4.30 -14.87
CA PRO A 18 -7.24 4.23 -14.86
C PRO A 18 -6.64 4.46 -13.45
N ILE A 19 -5.38 4.04 -13.23
CA ILE A 19 -4.76 3.99 -11.88
C ILE A 19 -4.06 5.32 -11.55
N SER A 20 -4.02 5.66 -10.27
CA SER A 20 -3.14 6.71 -9.73
C SER A 20 -1.76 6.14 -9.43
N LEU A 21 -0.74 6.57 -10.18
CA LEU A 21 0.64 6.07 -10.05
C LEU A 21 1.47 6.99 -9.14
N PRO A 22 1.83 6.56 -7.91
CA PRO A 22 2.79 7.29 -7.09
C PRO A 22 4.22 7.09 -7.61
N ILE A 23 4.99 8.18 -7.68
CA ILE A 23 6.39 8.20 -8.08
C ILE A 23 7.16 8.93 -6.98
N ASN A 24 8.15 8.25 -6.40
CA ASN A 24 9.11 8.86 -5.49
C ASN A 24 10.26 9.44 -6.31
N ILE A 25 10.60 10.68 -6.03
CA ILE A 25 11.60 11.46 -6.76
C ILE A 25 12.64 11.93 -5.76
N ALA A 26 13.91 11.82 -6.12
CA ALA A 26 15.02 12.43 -5.41
C ALA A 26 15.85 13.27 -6.38
N ILE A 27 16.18 14.50 -6.00
CA ILE A 27 17.19 15.31 -6.69
C ILE A 27 18.38 15.44 -5.75
N HIS A 28 19.55 15.02 -6.22
CA HIS A 28 20.80 15.08 -5.47
C HIS A 28 21.70 16.21 -5.97
N ASN A 29 22.22 17.00 -5.03
CA ASN A 29 23.27 17.98 -5.28
C ASN A 29 24.62 17.42 -4.79
N PRO A 30 25.52 17.00 -5.70
CA PRO A 30 26.84 16.50 -5.34
C PRO A 30 27.88 17.61 -5.12
N ALA A 31 27.52 18.88 -5.35
CA ALA A 31 28.46 19.99 -5.20
C ALA A 31 28.66 20.35 -3.73
N THR A 32 29.82 20.93 -3.42
CA THR A 32 30.15 21.46 -2.09
C THR A 32 29.51 22.83 -1.82
N THR A 33 28.72 23.34 -2.75
CA THR A 33 27.92 24.56 -2.61
C THR A 33 26.43 24.27 -2.79
N PRO A 34 25.54 25.03 -2.13
CA PRO A 34 24.10 24.93 -2.37
C PRO A 34 23.75 25.26 -3.82
N VAL A 35 22.73 24.57 -4.35
CA VAL A 35 22.18 24.81 -5.67
C VAL A 35 20.72 25.20 -5.53
N THR A 36 20.36 26.37 -6.08
CA THR A 36 18.98 26.84 -6.16
C THR A 36 18.49 26.71 -7.60
N PHE A 37 17.30 26.17 -7.79
CA PHE A 37 16.66 26.08 -9.10
C PHE A 37 15.21 26.55 -9.07
N LEU A 38 14.72 26.96 -10.23
CA LEU A 38 13.31 27.29 -10.44
C LEU A 38 12.51 25.99 -10.65
N ASN A 39 11.47 25.77 -9.85
CA ASN A 39 10.72 24.51 -9.86
C ASN A 39 9.81 24.32 -11.10
N TRP A 40 9.65 25.33 -11.96
CA TRP A 40 8.73 25.28 -13.10
C TRP A 40 9.09 24.20 -14.12
N GLY A 41 8.14 23.31 -14.41
CA GLY A 41 8.32 22.23 -15.37
C GLY A 41 9.36 21.19 -14.91
N THR A 42 9.63 21.13 -13.61
CA THR A 42 10.52 20.15 -12.97
C THR A 42 9.68 19.15 -12.17
N PRO A 43 10.27 18.04 -11.69
CA PRO A 43 9.60 17.15 -10.75
C PRO A 43 9.19 17.82 -9.43
N PHE A 44 9.71 19.00 -9.10
CA PHE A 44 9.32 19.76 -7.91
C PHE A 44 8.25 20.83 -8.19
N ASP A 45 7.76 20.93 -9.43
CA ASP A 45 6.60 21.75 -9.75
C ASP A 45 5.36 21.20 -9.02
N PRO A 46 4.57 22.02 -8.30
CA PRO A 46 3.31 21.58 -7.71
C PRO A 46 2.33 20.92 -8.70
N LYS A 47 2.48 21.19 -10.00
CA LYS A 47 1.65 20.61 -11.07
C LYS A 47 2.42 19.60 -11.96
N ALA A 48 3.58 19.09 -11.52
CA ALA A 48 4.43 18.20 -12.32
C ALA A 48 3.70 16.96 -12.86
N ASN A 49 2.66 16.49 -12.16
CA ASN A 49 1.83 15.35 -12.54
C ASN A 49 1.03 15.55 -13.85
N ILE A 50 0.85 16.79 -14.31
CA ILE A 50 0.04 17.12 -15.50
C ILE A 50 0.75 18.06 -16.50
N LEU A 51 2.03 18.37 -16.27
CA LEU A 51 2.82 19.27 -17.13
C LEU A 51 3.68 18.52 -18.17
N GLY A 52 3.60 17.19 -18.21
CA GLY A 52 4.40 16.37 -19.14
C GLY A 52 5.85 16.16 -18.72
N VAL A 53 6.16 16.31 -17.43
CA VAL A 53 7.50 16.08 -16.86
C VAL A 53 7.89 14.60 -16.91
N PHE A 54 6.89 13.70 -16.79
CA PHE A 54 7.10 12.27 -16.73
C PHE A 54 6.70 11.61 -18.05
N GLN A 55 7.60 10.81 -18.59
CA GLN A 55 7.37 9.92 -19.72
C GLN A 55 7.25 8.50 -19.19
N ILE A 56 6.21 7.78 -19.62
CA ILE A 56 6.00 6.38 -19.27
C ILE A 56 6.02 5.59 -20.57
N ASN A 57 6.85 4.56 -20.63
CA ASN A 57 6.93 3.66 -21.76
C ASN A 57 6.57 2.25 -21.30
N ASP A 58 5.68 1.59 -22.02
CA ASP A 58 5.48 0.16 -21.92
C ASP A 58 6.70 -0.54 -22.54
N THR A 59 7.50 -1.21 -21.71
CA THR A 59 8.69 -1.94 -22.16
C THR A 59 8.36 -3.33 -22.70
N THR A 60 7.12 -3.80 -22.48
CA THR A 60 6.65 -5.09 -22.99
C THR A 60 6.27 -4.98 -24.46
N THR A 61 5.58 -3.90 -24.84
CA THR A 61 5.16 -3.64 -26.22
C THR A 61 6.03 -2.61 -26.94
N ASP A 62 7.01 -2.02 -26.25
CA ASP A 62 7.85 -0.91 -26.73
C ASP A 62 7.02 0.28 -27.24
N HIS A 63 5.99 0.65 -26.47
CA HIS A 63 5.07 1.74 -26.83
C HIS A 63 5.00 2.82 -25.74
N PRO A 64 5.10 4.11 -26.11
CA PRO A 64 4.94 5.20 -25.15
C PRO A 64 3.48 5.33 -24.71
N ILE A 65 3.28 5.51 -23.40
CA ILE A 65 1.97 5.79 -22.83
C ILE A 65 1.70 7.29 -22.94
N THR A 66 0.60 7.63 -23.60
CA THR A 66 0.16 9.03 -23.72
C THR A 66 -0.51 9.46 -22.42
N LEU A 67 0.06 10.48 -21.78
CA LEU A 67 -0.53 11.13 -20.62
C LEU A 67 -1.18 12.45 -21.05
N ASP A 68 -2.36 12.76 -20.48
CA ASP A 68 -2.98 14.06 -20.67
C ASP A 68 -2.13 15.14 -20.00
N THR A 69 -1.73 16.13 -20.79
CA THR A 69 -0.93 17.26 -20.31
C THR A 69 -1.65 18.58 -20.54
N ILE A 70 -1.44 19.52 -19.63
CA ILE A 70 -2.01 20.86 -19.71
C ILE A 70 -0.87 21.84 -19.95
N LYS A 71 -1.03 22.70 -20.96
CA LYS A 71 -0.12 23.85 -21.14
C LYS A 71 -0.49 24.94 -20.13
N PHE A 72 0.48 25.32 -19.31
CA PHE A 72 0.29 26.32 -18.26
C PHE A 72 1.21 27.51 -18.49
N SER A 73 0.64 28.72 -18.56
CA SER A 73 1.41 29.96 -18.64
C SER A 73 1.83 30.43 -17.26
N ARG A 74 3.09 30.86 -17.11
CA ARG A 74 3.65 31.37 -15.86
C ARG A 74 3.83 32.88 -15.93
N GLN A 75 3.63 33.56 -14.81
CA GLN A 75 3.87 35.00 -14.70
C GLN A 75 5.37 35.26 -14.55
N LEU A 76 5.89 36.25 -15.30
CA LEU A 76 7.30 36.67 -15.22
C LEU A 76 7.43 38.04 -14.51
N PRO A 77 8.50 38.26 -13.74
CA PRO A 77 9.53 37.28 -13.32
C PRO A 77 8.96 36.27 -12.31
N PRO A 78 9.61 35.10 -12.12
CA PRO A 78 9.19 34.12 -11.12
C PRO A 78 9.21 34.66 -9.69
N SER A 79 8.37 34.10 -8.81
CA SER A 79 8.40 34.41 -7.38
C SER A 79 9.56 33.69 -6.68
N ARG A 80 10.03 34.22 -5.55
CA ARG A 80 10.98 33.51 -4.68
C ARG A 80 10.41 32.21 -4.10
N ASP A 81 9.08 32.08 -4.05
CA ASP A 81 8.40 30.83 -3.64
C ASP A 81 8.49 29.72 -4.70
N ASP A 82 8.78 30.08 -5.96
CA ASP A 82 9.01 29.11 -7.03
C ASP A 82 10.44 28.53 -6.98
N LEU A 83 11.31 29.05 -6.12
CA LEU A 83 12.70 28.61 -5.97
C LEU A 83 12.83 27.49 -4.95
N VAL A 84 13.57 26.46 -5.32
CA VAL A 84 13.92 25.32 -4.48
C VAL A 84 15.43 25.29 -4.32
N GLU A 85 15.91 25.26 -3.08
CA GLU A 85 17.33 25.13 -2.75
C GLU A 85 17.62 23.71 -2.27
N ILE A 86 18.64 23.09 -2.86
CA ILE A 86 19.23 21.85 -2.38
C ILE A 86 20.57 22.20 -1.73
N PRO A 87 20.76 21.93 -0.42
CA PRO A 87 22.04 22.14 0.25
C PRO A 87 23.19 21.40 -0.43
N ALA A 88 24.42 21.80 -0.11
CA ALA A 88 25.62 21.10 -0.55
C ALA A 88 25.59 19.62 -0.11
N GLU A 89 26.02 18.73 -1.00
CA GLU A 89 26.16 17.29 -0.75
C GLU A 89 24.88 16.61 -0.19
N SER A 90 23.71 17.14 -0.54
CA SER A 90 22.42 16.70 0.00
C SER A 90 21.44 16.33 -1.10
N SER A 91 20.36 15.65 -0.72
CA SER A 91 19.23 15.34 -1.59
C SER A 91 17.93 15.93 -1.06
N MET A 92 16.99 16.21 -1.97
CA MET A 92 15.60 16.47 -1.63
C MET A 92 14.72 15.41 -2.25
N GLU A 93 13.73 14.96 -1.49
CA GLU A 93 12.79 13.92 -1.91
C GLU A 93 11.36 14.46 -2.00
N ARG A 94 10.59 13.91 -2.93
CA ARG A 94 9.17 14.21 -3.08
C ARG A 94 8.44 13.04 -3.72
N THR A 95 7.22 12.78 -3.26
CA THR A 95 6.29 11.86 -3.93
C THR A 95 5.27 12.64 -4.74
N ILE A 96 5.05 12.25 -5.98
CA ILE A 96 3.99 12.78 -6.85
C ILE A 96 3.10 11.65 -7.33
N THR A 97 1.80 11.92 -7.46
CA THR A 97 0.83 10.96 -8.00
C THR A 97 0.37 11.42 -9.38
N ILE A 98 0.67 10.64 -10.41
CA ILE A 98 0.13 10.84 -11.76
C ILE A 98 -1.26 10.21 -11.81
N PRO A 99 -2.31 11.00 -12.07
CA PRO A 99 -3.65 10.46 -12.17
C PRO A 99 -3.86 9.78 -13.52
N HIS A 100 -4.82 8.87 -13.57
CA HIS A 100 -5.37 8.35 -14.81
C HIS A 100 -4.35 7.67 -15.76
N VAL A 101 -3.36 6.96 -15.24
CA VAL A 101 -2.39 6.24 -16.08
C VAL A 101 -3.03 4.97 -16.67
N PRO A 102 -3.11 4.82 -18.01
CA PRO A 102 -3.76 3.69 -18.67
C PRO A 102 -2.81 2.49 -18.79
N LEU A 103 -2.34 1.98 -17.64
CA LEU A 103 -1.49 0.81 -17.62
C LEU A 103 -2.30 -0.45 -17.95
N GLU A 104 -1.72 -1.40 -18.65
CA GLU A 104 -2.21 -2.77 -18.86
C GLU A 104 -1.61 -3.72 -17.82
N GLU A 105 -2.40 -4.67 -17.33
CA GLU A 105 -1.94 -5.67 -16.35
C GLU A 105 -0.94 -6.65 -16.98
N GLY A 106 0.08 -7.04 -16.20
CA GLY A 106 1.12 -7.98 -16.63
C GLY A 106 2.25 -7.32 -17.43
N HIS A 107 2.05 -6.08 -17.88
CA HIS A 107 3.07 -5.34 -18.61
C HIS A 107 4.07 -4.68 -17.64
N GLU A 108 5.31 -4.63 -18.10
CA GLU A 108 6.39 -3.85 -17.51
C GLU A 108 6.47 -2.46 -18.17
N TYR A 109 6.77 -1.46 -17.34
CA TYR A 109 6.83 -0.07 -17.71
C TYR A 109 8.13 0.55 -17.22
N ALA A 110 8.61 1.55 -17.95
CA ALA A 110 9.67 2.45 -17.53
C ALA A 110 9.10 3.85 -17.35
N VAL A 111 9.30 4.47 -16.19
CA VAL A 111 9.07 5.90 -16.00
C VAL A 111 10.38 6.67 -16.01
N GLN A 112 10.37 7.84 -16.63
CA GLN A 112 11.52 8.73 -16.71
C GLN A 112 11.06 10.19 -16.63
N ALA A 113 11.77 11.01 -15.86
CA ALA A 113 11.54 12.45 -15.84
C ALA A 113 12.46 13.13 -16.86
N LYS A 114 11.88 13.98 -17.72
CA LYS A 114 12.62 14.80 -18.68
C LYS A 114 12.09 16.22 -18.68
N GLY A 115 12.97 17.19 -18.87
CA GLY A 115 12.55 18.58 -18.96
C GLY A 115 13.70 19.55 -19.04
N ILE A 116 13.39 20.81 -18.75
CA ILE A 116 14.31 21.94 -18.82
C ILE A 116 14.34 22.61 -17.44
N TRP A 117 15.52 22.78 -16.89
CA TRP A 117 15.80 23.77 -15.85
C TRP A 117 15.60 25.16 -16.44
N HIS A 118 14.54 25.85 -16.02
CA HIS A 118 14.27 27.22 -16.45
C HIS A 118 15.16 28.26 -15.74
N GLY A 119 15.80 27.86 -14.63
CA GLY A 119 16.80 28.63 -13.90
C GLY A 119 17.51 27.72 -12.91
N ILE A 120 18.85 27.70 -12.92
CA ILE A 120 19.69 26.95 -11.97
C ILE A 120 20.93 27.75 -11.61
N TRP A 121 21.18 27.93 -10.31
CA TRP A 121 22.25 28.78 -9.78
C TRP A 121 22.98 28.07 -8.65
N GLN A 122 24.32 28.10 -8.69
CA GLN A 122 25.18 27.57 -7.63
C GLN A 122 25.33 28.59 -6.49
N CYS A 123 24.22 28.92 -5.86
CA CYS A 123 24.17 29.77 -4.67
C CYS A 123 22.94 29.44 -3.82
N PRO A 124 22.94 29.86 -2.54
CA PRO A 124 21.74 29.83 -1.70
C PRO A 124 20.59 30.67 -2.29
N ARG A 125 19.35 30.33 -1.90
CA ARG A 125 18.12 30.92 -2.44
C ARG A 125 18.02 32.42 -2.26
N ASP A 126 18.52 32.93 -1.14
CA ASP A 126 18.50 34.36 -0.82
C ASP A 126 19.48 35.17 -1.69
N GLN A 127 20.52 34.52 -2.22
CA GLN A 127 21.52 35.12 -3.10
C GLN A 127 21.11 35.12 -4.59
N VAL A 128 19.99 34.50 -4.94
CA VAL A 128 19.41 34.64 -6.29
C VAL A 128 18.88 36.08 -6.43
N THR A 129 19.45 36.80 -7.39
CA THR A 129 19.17 38.23 -7.63
C THR A 129 17.96 38.42 -8.54
N ASP A 130 17.28 39.57 -8.40
CA ASP A 130 16.10 39.87 -9.23
C ASP A 130 16.46 39.98 -10.72
N SER A 131 17.68 40.40 -11.05
CA SER A 131 18.19 40.40 -12.43
C SER A 131 18.29 38.99 -13.01
N GLN A 132 18.71 38.00 -12.22
CA GLN A 132 18.75 36.59 -12.65
C GLN A 132 17.34 36.04 -12.88
N LEU A 133 16.37 36.41 -12.04
CA LEU A 133 14.96 36.03 -12.20
C LEU A 133 14.29 36.69 -13.42
N GLN A 134 14.72 37.89 -13.80
CA GLN A 134 14.24 38.55 -15.02
C GLN A 134 14.82 37.93 -16.30
N GLN A 135 16.09 37.52 -16.27
CA GLN A 135 16.80 37.05 -17.46
C GLN A 135 16.63 35.56 -17.72
N LEU A 136 16.59 34.73 -16.66
CA LEU A 136 16.53 33.27 -16.75
C LEU A 136 17.57 32.69 -17.74
N ASP A 137 18.80 33.18 -17.64
CA ASP A 137 19.92 32.86 -18.54
C ASP A 137 20.57 31.50 -18.23
N LYS A 138 20.45 31.02 -16.98
CA LYS A 138 21.00 29.73 -16.54
C LYS A 138 20.00 28.60 -16.73
N ARG A 139 19.90 28.11 -17.97
CA ARG A 139 19.02 26.99 -18.35
C ARG A 139 19.84 25.75 -18.69
N GLY A 140 19.21 24.58 -18.59
CA GLY A 140 19.80 23.31 -18.98
C GLY A 140 18.74 22.22 -19.09
N GLU A 141 19.03 21.16 -19.84
CA GLU A 141 18.15 20.00 -19.91
C GLU A 141 18.43 19.04 -18.74
N PHE A 142 17.42 18.26 -18.36
CA PHE A 142 17.61 17.15 -17.45
C PHE A 142 16.88 15.90 -17.92
N GLU A 143 17.45 14.77 -17.56
CA GLU A 143 16.92 13.43 -17.77
C GLU A 143 17.29 12.58 -16.55
N SER A 144 16.30 11.91 -15.96
CA SER A 144 16.52 10.93 -14.90
C SER A 144 16.92 9.57 -15.48
N GLU A 145 17.28 8.63 -14.61
CA GLU A 145 17.26 7.21 -14.93
C GLU A 145 15.86 6.75 -15.37
N ARG A 146 15.82 5.59 -16.03
CA ARG A 146 14.58 4.87 -16.31
C ARG A 146 14.29 3.95 -15.13
N ALA A 147 13.27 4.29 -14.35
CA ALA A 147 12.81 3.43 -13.25
C ALA A 147 11.79 2.43 -13.78
N LEU A 148 12.10 1.13 -13.67
CA LEU A 148 11.22 0.05 -14.11
C LEU A 148 10.19 -0.29 -13.01
N PHE A 149 8.96 -0.54 -13.42
CA PHE A 149 7.90 -1.05 -12.56
C PHE A 149 6.97 -1.95 -13.36
N LYS A 150 6.30 -2.89 -12.69
CA LYS A 150 5.31 -3.76 -13.33
C LYS A 150 3.93 -3.37 -12.85
N ARG A 151 2.95 -3.31 -13.75
CA ARG A 151 1.56 -3.37 -13.32
C ARG A 151 1.28 -4.83 -12.97
N ILE A 152 1.47 -5.15 -11.71
CA ILE A 152 1.15 -6.46 -11.17
C ILE A 152 -0.32 -6.75 -11.51
N TYR A 153 -0.60 -7.96 -11.98
CA TYR A 153 -1.97 -8.40 -12.17
C TYR A 153 -2.75 -8.13 -10.89
N THR A 154 -4.05 -7.89 -11.01
CA THR A 154 -4.93 -8.10 -9.87
C THR A 154 -5.05 -9.63 -9.66
N VAL A 155 -3.93 -10.35 -9.43
CA VAL A 155 -3.76 -11.79 -9.65
C VAL A 155 -4.82 -12.56 -8.88
N LYS A 156 -5.08 -12.12 -7.64
CA LYS A 156 -6.04 -12.79 -6.76
C LYS A 156 -7.49 -12.65 -7.24
N ARG A 157 -7.82 -11.78 -8.20
CA ARG A 157 -9.18 -11.52 -8.74
C ARG A 157 -10.21 -11.47 -7.62
N ARG A 158 -9.88 -10.72 -6.56
CA ARG A 158 -10.59 -10.77 -5.30
C ARG A 158 -11.91 -10.01 -5.43
N GLN A 159 -13.01 -10.64 -5.04
CA GLN A 159 -14.31 -9.97 -5.07
C GLN A 159 -14.35 -8.82 -4.06
N PRO A 160 -14.98 -7.67 -4.38
CA PRO A 160 -14.96 -6.46 -3.53
C PRO A 160 -15.45 -6.66 -2.09
N HIS A 161 -16.30 -7.66 -1.84
CA HIS A 161 -16.82 -7.96 -0.50
C HIS A 161 -15.87 -8.82 0.36
N LYS A 162 -14.75 -9.34 -0.19
CA LYS A 162 -13.83 -10.22 0.52
C LYS A 162 -12.76 -9.42 1.26
N ARG A 163 -12.96 -9.26 2.56
CA ARG A 163 -12.08 -8.52 3.48
C ARG A 163 -10.69 -9.15 3.66
N HIS A 164 -9.74 -8.34 4.09
CA HIS A 164 -8.36 -8.70 4.41
C HIS A 164 -8.15 -8.66 5.92
N ALA A 165 -7.46 -9.64 6.48
CA ALA A 165 -7.04 -9.58 7.88
C ALA A 165 -5.73 -8.80 7.99
N ILE A 166 -5.55 -8.12 9.11
CA ILE A 166 -4.22 -7.62 9.49
C ILE A 166 -3.37 -8.82 9.92
N ILE A 167 -2.16 -8.91 9.39
CA ILE A 167 -1.16 -9.84 9.90
C ILE A 167 -0.56 -9.19 11.15
N GLY A 168 -0.73 -9.86 12.28
CA GLY A 168 -0.42 -9.29 13.59
C GLY A 168 0.48 -10.17 14.45
N SER A 169 0.74 -9.63 15.63
CA SER A 169 1.43 -10.27 16.74
C SER A 169 0.56 -10.16 17.99
N TYR A 170 0.86 -10.94 19.04
CA TYR A 170 0.17 -10.75 20.32
C TYR A 170 0.39 -9.34 20.89
N ALA A 171 1.60 -8.78 20.69
CA ALA A 171 1.91 -7.41 21.10
C ALA A 171 1.03 -6.39 20.37
N LEU A 172 0.89 -6.52 19.05
CA LEU A 172 0.06 -5.62 18.25
C LEU A 172 -1.43 -5.76 18.58
N HIS A 173 -1.88 -7.00 18.78
CA HIS A 173 -3.24 -7.30 19.23
C HIS A 173 -3.58 -6.52 20.51
N ARG A 174 -2.71 -6.57 21.53
CA ARG A 174 -2.91 -5.87 22.81
C ARG A 174 -2.93 -4.36 22.66
N GLU A 175 -2.19 -3.84 21.69
CA GLU A 175 -2.13 -2.41 21.39
C GLU A 175 -3.41 -1.90 20.71
N ILE A 176 -3.94 -2.68 19.76
CA ILE A 176 -5.00 -2.24 18.84
C ILE A 176 -6.39 -2.68 19.29
N HIS A 177 -6.56 -3.95 19.70
CA HIS A 177 -7.87 -4.46 20.08
C HIS A 177 -8.29 -3.99 21.47
N ILE A 178 -9.60 -3.80 21.63
CA ILE A 178 -10.26 -3.40 22.86
C ILE A 178 -11.04 -4.62 23.35
N LEU A 179 -10.47 -5.32 24.33
CA LEU A 179 -11.09 -6.48 24.98
C LEU A 179 -10.94 -6.34 26.51
N PRO A 180 -11.90 -6.88 27.28
CA PRO A 180 -11.75 -7.01 28.72
C PRO A 180 -10.60 -7.97 29.09
N PRO A 181 -10.04 -7.87 30.32
CA PRO A 181 -8.84 -8.62 30.72
C PRO A 181 -8.95 -10.14 30.56
N ASP A 182 -10.09 -10.72 30.92
CA ASP A 182 -10.36 -12.15 30.79
C ASP A 182 -10.24 -12.65 29.34
N LYS A 183 -10.72 -11.86 28.38
CA LYS A 183 -10.60 -12.19 26.94
C LYS A 183 -9.19 -11.94 26.40
N MET A 184 -8.50 -10.91 26.88
CA MET A 184 -7.07 -10.69 26.55
C MET A 184 -6.19 -11.83 27.05
N ASP A 185 -6.46 -12.33 28.26
CA ASP A 185 -5.77 -13.47 28.85
C ASP A 185 -6.08 -14.77 28.10
N LEU A 186 -7.33 -14.96 27.65
CA LEU A 186 -7.69 -16.11 26.82
C LEU A 186 -6.97 -16.08 25.46
N VAL A 187 -6.89 -14.92 24.78
CA VAL A 187 -6.11 -14.80 23.55
C VAL A 187 -4.65 -15.14 23.82
N ARG A 188 -4.06 -14.63 24.90
CA ARG A 188 -2.68 -14.93 25.30
C ARG A 188 -2.46 -16.43 25.49
N LEU A 189 -3.33 -17.08 26.25
CA LEU A 189 -3.28 -18.51 26.52
C LEU A 189 -3.25 -19.29 25.20
N LEU A 190 -4.17 -18.96 24.27
CA LEU A 190 -4.28 -19.65 23.00
C LEU A 190 -3.08 -19.40 22.08
N THR A 191 -2.65 -18.14 21.94
CA THR A 191 -1.68 -17.76 20.89
C THR A 191 -0.24 -17.77 21.36
N VAL A 192 0.02 -17.50 22.64
CA VAL A 192 1.37 -17.42 23.21
C VAL A 192 1.69 -18.69 23.98
N ASP A 193 0.90 -19.01 25.00
CA ASP A 193 1.23 -20.09 25.92
C ASP A 193 1.03 -21.47 25.28
N LEU A 194 -0.02 -21.63 24.47
CA LEU A 194 -0.33 -22.85 23.70
C LEU A 194 0.08 -22.77 22.23
N ASN A 195 0.56 -21.61 21.78
CA ASN A 195 1.18 -21.42 20.48
C ASN A 195 0.27 -21.78 19.27
N PHE A 196 -1.04 -21.51 19.34
CA PHE A 196 -1.95 -21.74 18.21
C PHE A 196 -2.10 -20.52 17.30
N PRO A 197 -2.27 -20.72 15.98
CA PRO A 197 -2.64 -19.66 15.06
C PRO A 197 -4.12 -19.30 15.22
N LEU A 198 -4.40 -18.02 15.43
CA LEU A 198 -5.75 -17.57 15.75
C LEU A 198 -6.10 -16.26 15.03
N GLY A 199 -7.19 -16.27 14.27
CA GLY A 199 -7.82 -15.05 13.82
C GLY A 199 -8.66 -14.44 14.94
N VAL A 200 -8.23 -13.31 15.48
CA VAL A 200 -8.93 -12.55 16.51
C VAL A 200 -9.72 -11.44 15.85
N ILE A 201 -11.03 -11.41 16.05
CA ILE A 201 -11.91 -10.31 15.65
C ILE A 201 -12.38 -9.59 16.92
N ALA A 202 -12.17 -8.28 16.99
CA ALA A 202 -12.58 -7.48 18.14
C ALA A 202 -12.75 -6.00 17.77
N PRO A 203 -13.44 -5.19 18.59
CA PRO A 203 -13.38 -3.73 18.53
C PRO A 203 -11.93 -3.24 18.61
N TYR A 204 -11.63 -2.13 17.95
CA TYR A 204 -10.25 -1.64 17.85
C TYR A 204 -10.13 -0.13 18.04
N ARG A 205 -8.93 0.31 18.44
CA ARG A 205 -8.55 1.71 18.60
C ARG A 205 -8.19 2.33 17.25
N ARG A 206 -9.06 3.22 16.74
CA ARG A 206 -8.88 3.89 15.44
C ARG A 206 -7.80 4.98 15.46
N ASP A 207 -7.54 5.55 16.63
CA ASP A 207 -6.61 6.65 16.87
C ASP A 207 -5.14 6.21 16.92
N ARG A 208 -4.86 4.89 16.88
CA ARG A 208 -3.49 4.37 16.90
C ARG A 208 -2.75 4.74 15.62
N PRO A 209 -1.48 5.21 15.69
CA PRO A 209 -0.74 5.68 14.52
C PRO A 209 -0.69 4.68 13.35
N LEU A 210 -0.61 3.38 13.65
CA LEU A 210 -0.58 2.32 12.64
C LEU A 210 -1.91 2.24 11.85
N ILE A 211 -3.04 2.44 12.54
CA ILE A 211 -4.39 2.36 11.97
C ILE A 211 -4.77 3.68 11.30
N ALA A 212 -4.46 4.81 11.93
CA ALA A 212 -4.76 6.14 11.41
C ALA A 212 -4.05 6.46 10.08
N ARG A 213 -2.97 5.75 9.76
CA ARG A 213 -2.24 5.86 8.49
C ARG A 213 -2.81 5.02 7.35
N LEU A 214 -3.75 4.10 7.63
CA LEU A 214 -4.44 3.36 6.58
C LEU A 214 -5.38 4.31 5.85
N ASP A 215 -5.36 4.27 4.52
CA ASP A 215 -6.35 4.97 3.73
C ASP A 215 -7.77 4.36 3.96
N ALA A 216 -8.79 5.13 3.61
CA ALA A 216 -10.18 4.76 3.90
C ALA A 216 -10.62 3.45 3.22
N GLU A 217 -10.10 3.16 2.03
CA GLU A 217 -10.43 1.96 1.28
C GLU A 217 -9.81 0.73 1.95
N THR A 218 -8.53 0.80 2.29
CA THR A 218 -7.81 -0.23 3.04
C THR A 218 -8.45 -0.51 4.40
N LEU A 219 -8.84 0.53 5.12
CA LEU A 219 -9.50 0.38 6.41
C LEU A 219 -10.88 -0.28 6.27
N ALA A 220 -11.65 0.08 5.24
CA ALA A 220 -12.94 -0.54 4.95
C ALA A 220 -12.79 -2.02 4.51
N ALA A 221 -11.70 -2.34 3.81
CA ALA A 221 -11.38 -3.71 3.41
C ALA A 221 -10.92 -4.59 4.59
N SER A 222 -10.48 -4.00 5.70
CA SER A 222 -9.95 -4.72 6.87
C SER A 222 -10.77 -4.58 8.16
N SER A 223 -11.90 -3.87 8.11
CA SER A 223 -12.81 -3.70 9.26
C SER A 223 -14.28 -3.88 8.88
N MET A 224 -15.11 -4.20 9.87
CA MET A 224 -16.56 -4.33 9.71
C MET A 224 -17.24 -3.96 11.02
N ASP A 225 -18.25 -3.08 10.98
CA ASP A 225 -19.09 -2.75 12.14
C ASP A 225 -18.28 -2.34 13.40
N GLY A 226 -17.16 -1.62 13.20
CA GLY A 226 -16.29 -1.19 14.30
C GLY A 226 -15.32 -2.25 14.81
N THR A 227 -15.32 -3.45 14.25
CA THR A 227 -14.38 -4.54 14.56
C THR A 227 -13.32 -4.70 13.48
N MET A 228 -12.18 -5.31 13.86
CA MET A 228 -11.06 -5.58 12.98
C MET A 228 -10.61 -7.02 13.15
N ALA A 229 -10.29 -7.68 12.04
CA ALA A 229 -9.76 -9.04 12.04
C ALA A 229 -8.24 -9.02 12.00
N MET A 230 -7.60 -9.73 12.91
CA MET A 230 -6.15 -9.86 13.00
C MET A 230 -5.75 -11.33 13.12
N LEU A 231 -4.82 -11.80 12.29
CA LEU A 231 -4.15 -13.08 12.53
C LEU A 231 -3.08 -12.89 13.60
N VAL A 232 -3.28 -13.52 14.75
CA VAL A 232 -2.34 -13.53 15.86
C VAL A 232 -1.65 -14.90 15.90
N ASN A 233 -0.31 -14.88 15.93
CA ASN A 233 0.58 -16.03 15.81
C ASN A 233 0.48 -16.80 14.47
N GLY A 234 1.25 -16.40 13.48
CA GLY A 234 1.55 -17.23 12.29
C GLY A 234 2.90 -17.93 12.35
N GLY A 235 3.51 -17.99 13.53
CA GLY A 235 4.87 -18.45 13.76
C GLY A 235 5.91 -17.32 13.88
N PRO A 236 7.18 -17.67 14.21
CA PRO A 236 8.22 -16.70 14.56
C PRO A 236 8.55 -15.68 13.46
N PHE A 237 8.49 -16.11 12.20
CA PHE A 237 8.71 -15.21 11.07
C PHE A 237 7.66 -14.10 11.00
N GLN A 238 6.38 -14.44 11.17
CA GLN A 238 5.30 -13.46 11.19
C GLN A 238 5.48 -12.45 12.33
N GLU A 239 5.82 -12.93 13.52
CA GLU A 239 6.05 -12.08 14.69
C GLU A 239 7.15 -11.04 14.42
N GLU A 240 8.26 -11.47 13.82
CA GLU A 240 9.37 -10.58 13.49
C GLU A 240 9.05 -9.62 12.34
N LEU A 241 8.37 -10.10 11.30
CA LEU A 241 7.89 -9.27 10.19
C LEU A 241 7.00 -8.14 10.71
N VAL A 242 6.04 -8.47 11.59
CA VAL A 242 5.13 -7.49 12.19
C VAL A 242 5.90 -6.52 13.07
N ARG A 243 6.88 -6.98 13.86
CA ARG A 243 7.71 -6.12 14.71
C ARG A 243 8.48 -5.09 13.87
N VAL A 244 9.13 -5.53 12.79
CA VAL A 244 9.91 -4.65 11.89
C VAL A 244 8.98 -3.68 11.16
N ALA A 245 7.86 -4.15 10.61
CA ALA A 245 6.89 -3.30 9.91
C ALA A 245 6.28 -2.25 10.85
N ALA A 246 5.89 -2.64 12.06
CA ALA A 246 5.33 -1.73 13.05
C ALA A 246 6.35 -0.68 13.51
N ALA A 247 7.63 -1.05 13.69
CA ALA A 247 8.70 -0.10 14.00
C ALA A 247 8.92 0.93 12.88
N ALA A 248 8.69 0.54 11.63
CA ALA A 248 8.66 1.46 10.47
C ALA A 248 7.32 2.22 10.32
N GLY A 249 6.36 2.02 11.24
CA GLY A 249 5.05 2.64 11.21
C GLY A 249 4.17 2.19 10.05
N ARG A 250 4.32 0.93 9.60
CA ARG A 250 3.56 0.29 8.51
C ARG A 250 2.80 -0.93 9.02
N ALA A 251 1.53 -1.06 8.64
CA ALA A 251 0.75 -2.28 8.87
C ALA A 251 1.05 -3.33 7.80
N VAL A 252 0.96 -4.61 8.18
CA VAL A 252 1.04 -5.73 7.23
C VAL A 252 -0.37 -6.28 7.01
N LEU A 253 -0.81 -6.28 5.76
CA LEU A 253 -2.13 -6.78 5.37
C LEU A 253 -1.96 -8.12 4.66
N GLY A 254 -2.78 -9.08 5.06
CA GLY A 254 -2.69 -10.45 4.56
C GLY A 254 -4.01 -10.92 3.99
N SER A 255 -3.94 -11.41 2.76
CA SER A 255 -4.88 -12.41 2.28
C SER A 255 -4.10 -13.66 1.91
N SER A 256 -4.74 -14.82 2.00
CA SER A 256 -4.14 -16.11 1.60
C SER A 256 -3.51 -16.01 0.21
N ALA A 257 -2.31 -16.57 0.04
CA ALA A 257 -1.50 -16.50 -1.18
C ALA A 257 -2.01 -17.49 -2.24
N ASN A 258 -3.19 -17.21 -2.80
CA ASN A 258 -3.83 -18.03 -3.80
C ASN A 258 -4.79 -17.22 -4.68
N LEU A 259 -5.13 -17.77 -5.85
CA LEU A 259 -6.26 -17.30 -6.64
C LEU A 259 -7.57 -17.40 -5.85
N THR A 260 -8.46 -16.40 -5.96
CA THR A 260 -9.72 -16.39 -5.20
C THR A 260 -10.53 -17.66 -5.42
N GLY A 261 -10.83 -18.36 -4.32
CA GLY A 261 -11.65 -19.58 -4.34
C GLY A 261 -10.85 -20.89 -4.41
N GLN A 262 -9.54 -20.86 -4.64
CA GLN A 262 -8.70 -22.06 -4.83
C GLN A 262 -8.11 -22.66 -3.53
N GLY A 263 -8.66 -22.29 -2.37
CA GLY A 263 -8.18 -22.74 -1.06
C GLY A 263 -6.83 -22.12 -0.65
N THR A 264 -6.54 -22.17 0.65
CA THR A 264 -5.24 -21.69 1.18
C THR A 264 -4.17 -22.75 0.90
N LYS A 265 -3.01 -22.32 0.37
CA LYS A 265 -1.87 -23.19 0.11
C LYS A 265 -0.99 -23.33 1.34
N THR A 266 -0.32 -24.48 1.47
CA THR A 266 0.42 -24.85 2.67
C THR A 266 1.91 -24.98 2.45
N VAL A 267 2.34 -24.97 1.19
CA VAL A 267 3.72 -24.87 0.72
C VAL A 267 3.79 -23.94 -0.51
N VAL A 268 4.97 -23.44 -0.85
CA VAL A 268 5.16 -22.48 -1.94
C VAL A 268 4.87 -23.10 -3.30
N GLU A 269 5.19 -24.37 -3.48
CA GLU A 269 5.00 -25.11 -4.74
C GLU A 269 3.52 -25.27 -5.11
N GLU A 270 2.61 -25.18 -4.13
CA GLU A 270 1.16 -25.20 -4.34
C GLU A 270 0.59 -23.84 -4.76
N ILE A 271 1.37 -22.75 -4.61
CA ILE A 271 0.98 -21.41 -5.02
C ILE A 271 0.99 -21.34 -6.54
N GLU A 272 -0.09 -20.82 -7.11
CA GLU A 272 -0.23 -20.67 -8.56
C GLU A 272 0.93 -19.84 -9.15
N GLU A 273 1.48 -20.26 -10.30
CA GLU A 273 2.65 -19.62 -10.92
C GLU A 273 2.45 -18.11 -11.10
N GLU A 274 1.27 -17.70 -11.58
CA GLU A 274 0.90 -16.30 -11.74
C GLU A 274 0.98 -15.49 -10.43
N ILE A 275 0.71 -16.13 -9.28
CA ILE A 275 0.82 -15.50 -7.95
C ILE A 275 2.29 -15.42 -7.52
N ARG A 276 3.10 -16.44 -7.83
CA ARG A 276 4.54 -16.46 -7.53
C ARG A 276 5.30 -15.44 -8.36
N GLU A 277 5.04 -15.36 -9.67
CA GLU A 277 5.67 -14.39 -10.58
C GLU A 277 5.31 -12.94 -10.26
N ALA A 278 4.11 -12.72 -9.71
CA ALA A 278 3.63 -11.41 -9.30
C ALA A 278 4.19 -10.93 -7.96
N ALA A 279 4.81 -11.80 -7.16
CA ALA A 279 5.33 -11.44 -5.86
C ALA A 279 6.72 -10.80 -5.99
N ASP A 280 6.93 -9.64 -5.38
CA ASP A 280 8.27 -9.02 -5.30
C ASP A 280 9.25 -9.91 -4.52
N ILE A 281 8.73 -10.63 -3.52
CA ILE A 281 9.50 -11.52 -2.63
C ILE A 281 8.66 -12.76 -2.34
N VAL A 282 9.25 -13.95 -2.54
CA VAL A 282 8.71 -15.23 -2.09
C VAL A 282 9.61 -15.75 -0.96
N ILE A 283 8.99 -16.10 0.18
CA ILE A 283 9.70 -16.62 1.35
C ILE A 283 9.30 -18.07 1.53
N ASP A 284 10.23 -18.97 1.24
CA ASP A 284 10.02 -20.41 1.34
C ASP A 284 10.84 -20.99 2.49
N TYR A 285 10.14 -21.46 3.51
CA TYR A 285 10.73 -22.26 4.60
C TYR A 285 9.95 -23.57 4.81
N GLY A 286 9.29 -24.04 3.75
CA GLY A 286 8.55 -25.29 3.73
C GLY A 286 7.15 -25.22 4.34
N TRP A 287 6.71 -26.36 4.88
CA TRP A 287 5.32 -26.65 5.21
C TRP A 287 4.78 -25.82 6.39
N VAL A 288 3.57 -25.27 6.23
CA VAL A 288 2.84 -24.57 7.31
C VAL A 288 2.50 -25.53 8.45
N ARG A 289 3.03 -25.27 9.65
CA ARG A 289 2.96 -26.15 10.83
C ARG A 289 1.56 -26.71 11.13
N ASP A 290 0.54 -25.85 11.21
CA ASP A 290 -0.80 -26.21 11.68
C ASP A 290 -1.82 -26.29 10.54
N SER A 291 -1.42 -26.80 9.38
CA SER A 291 -2.27 -26.78 8.19
C SER A 291 -3.23 -27.96 8.04
N TRP A 292 -3.10 -29.01 8.86
CA TRP A 292 -3.96 -30.20 8.82
C TRP A 292 -4.95 -30.22 10.01
N PRO A 293 -6.23 -30.55 9.78
CA PRO A 293 -6.88 -30.83 8.49
C PRO A 293 -7.31 -29.58 7.73
N ARG A 294 -7.10 -28.38 8.27
CA ARG A 294 -7.58 -27.11 7.70
C ARG A 294 -6.44 -26.10 7.61
N ALA A 295 -6.14 -25.67 6.39
CA ALA A 295 -5.00 -24.79 6.10
C ALA A 295 -5.13 -23.35 6.66
N SER A 296 -6.35 -22.85 6.85
CA SER A 296 -6.58 -21.50 7.39
C SER A 296 -6.83 -21.53 8.88
N SER A 297 -6.37 -20.51 9.61
CA SER A 297 -6.59 -20.40 11.07
C SER A 297 -8.06 -20.39 11.49
N THR A 298 -8.35 -20.87 12.69
CA THR A 298 -9.64 -20.64 13.35
C THR A 298 -9.85 -19.13 13.55
N MET A 299 -11.05 -18.60 13.26
CA MET A 299 -11.38 -17.19 13.50
C MET A 299 -12.51 -17.07 14.51
N VAL A 300 -12.33 -16.18 15.49
CA VAL A 300 -13.25 -15.98 16.60
C VAL A 300 -13.49 -14.49 16.76
N ASP A 301 -14.77 -14.12 16.82
CA ASP A 301 -15.22 -12.84 17.34
C ASP A 301 -15.19 -12.91 18.86
N PHE A 302 -14.19 -12.25 19.46
CA PHE A 302 -14.00 -12.24 20.90
C PHE A 302 -14.98 -11.30 21.61
N GLU A 303 -15.65 -10.37 20.92
CA GLU A 303 -16.70 -9.57 21.56
C GLU A 303 -17.90 -10.47 21.88
N SER A 304 -18.40 -11.19 20.88
CA SER A 304 -19.55 -12.10 21.02
C SER A 304 -19.18 -13.53 21.44
N MET A 305 -17.89 -13.86 21.53
CA MET A 305 -17.36 -15.22 21.73
C MET A 305 -17.89 -16.22 20.69
N ARG A 306 -18.09 -15.76 19.45
CA ARG A 306 -18.63 -16.55 18.35
C ARG A 306 -17.52 -17.02 17.41
N VAL A 307 -17.55 -18.29 17.04
CA VAL A 307 -16.69 -18.84 15.99
C VAL A 307 -17.17 -18.32 14.63
N VAL A 308 -16.31 -17.57 13.95
CA VAL A 308 -16.56 -17.03 12.60
C VAL A 308 -16.05 -17.98 11.52
N ARG A 309 -14.97 -18.72 11.82
CA ARG A 309 -14.41 -19.75 10.94
C ARG A 309 -13.84 -20.91 11.75
N VAL A 310 -14.31 -22.12 11.46
CA VAL A 310 -13.66 -23.36 11.90
C VAL A 310 -12.41 -23.58 11.05
N GLY A 311 -11.23 -23.59 11.67
CA GLY A 311 -9.95 -23.64 10.97
C GLY A 311 -8.93 -24.55 11.67
N ALA A 312 -7.65 -24.20 11.49
CA ALA A 312 -6.52 -24.86 12.14
C ALA A 312 -6.72 -24.94 13.66
N CYS A 313 -6.35 -26.08 14.23
CA CYS A 313 -6.39 -26.37 15.67
C CYS A 313 -7.75 -26.21 16.35
N TYR A 314 -8.86 -26.09 15.60
CA TYR A 314 -10.17 -25.76 16.16
C TYR A 314 -10.60 -26.70 17.29
N GLU A 315 -10.39 -28.00 17.12
CA GLU A 315 -10.74 -29.04 18.07
C GLU A 315 -10.09 -28.79 19.44
N VAL A 316 -8.81 -28.42 19.44
CA VAL A 316 -8.03 -28.17 20.65
C VAL A 316 -8.40 -26.81 21.24
N ILE A 317 -8.52 -25.77 20.40
CA ILE A 317 -8.94 -24.43 20.84
C ILE A 317 -10.31 -24.51 21.52
N ARG A 318 -11.27 -25.26 20.95
CA ARG A 318 -12.61 -25.47 21.50
C ARG A 318 -12.56 -26.13 22.88
N ASP A 319 -11.74 -27.15 23.08
CA ASP A 319 -11.61 -27.81 24.39
C ASP A 319 -11.03 -26.85 25.45
N VAL A 320 -9.99 -26.08 25.09
CA VAL A 320 -9.38 -25.07 25.96
C VAL A 320 -10.42 -24.01 26.33
N VAL A 321 -11.15 -23.46 25.36
CA VAL A 321 -12.18 -22.43 25.61
C VAL A 321 -13.31 -22.96 26.48
N LYS A 322 -13.75 -24.20 26.27
CA LYS A 322 -14.74 -24.84 27.13
C LYS A 322 -14.27 -24.96 28.58
N ARG A 323 -13.01 -25.35 28.80
CA ARG A 323 -12.44 -25.57 30.15
C ARG A 323 -12.16 -24.27 30.89
N PHE A 324 -11.58 -23.28 30.22
CA PHE A 324 -11.03 -22.09 30.87
C PHE A 324 -11.93 -20.85 30.75
N ALA A 325 -12.83 -20.81 29.77
CA ALA A 325 -13.79 -19.73 29.60
C ALA A 325 -15.26 -20.18 29.77
N GLY A 326 -15.53 -21.48 29.94
CA GLY A 326 -16.88 -22.01 30.12
C GLY A 326 -17.79 -21.88 28.88
N VAL A 327 -17.23 -21.49 27.72
CA VAL A 327 -17.99 -21.28 26.48
C VAL A 327 -18.03 -22.56 25.67
N GLN A 328 -19.24 -23.01 25.32
CA GLN A 328 -19.43 -24.18 24.48
C GLN A 328 -19.57 -23.78 23.02
N TRP A 329 -18.55 -24.08 22.22
CA TRP A 329 -18.58 -23.88 20.77
C TRP A 329 -19.11 -25.10 20.00
N PRO A 330 -19.63 -24.88 18.77
CA PRO A 330 -20.17 -25.95 17.92
C PRO A 330 -19.18 -27.08 17.67
N ASP A 331 -19.72 -28.26 17.40
CA ASP A 331 -18.91 -29.38 16.93
C ASP A 331 -18.39 -29.09 15.50
N PRO A 332 -17.13 -29.42 15.17
CA PRO A 332 -16.56 -29.11 13.85
C PRO A 332 -17.16 -29.92 12.69
N SER A 333 -18.05 -30.85 13.01
CA SER A 333 -18.79 -31.71 12.08
C SER A 333 -20.05 -31.03 11.51
N VAL A 334 -20.38 -29.81 11.97
CA VAL A 334 -21.55 -29.01 11.54
C VAL A 334 -21.16 -27.94 10.53
#